data_AF-A0A7W9YC81-F1
#
_entry.id   AF-A0A7W9YC81-F1
#
_cell.length_a   1.000
_cell.length_b   1.000
_cell.length_c   1.000
_cell.angle_alpha   90.00
_cell.angle_beta   90.00
_cell.angle_gamma   90.00
#
_symmetry.space_group_name_H-M   'P 1'
#
loop_
_entity.id
_entity.type
_entity.pdbx_description
1 polymer ?
#
loop_
_entity_poly.entity_id
_entity_poly.type
_entity_poly.pdbx_seq_one_letter_code
_entity_poly.pdbx_strand_id
1 'polypeptide(L)' 'HDLAVVDHMCDRFAVMLRGEITEILPREAIPGCQATHPYSRELIGASLEYEGTV' A
#
# COMPACT_ATOMS: atom_id res chain seq x y z
N HIS A 1 5.16 3.98 3.73
CA HIS A 1 5.11 4.24 5.18
C HIS A 1 3.88 5.09 5.46
N ASP A 2 3.73 6.20 4.74
CA ASP A 2 2.47 6.93 4.62
C ASP A 2 1.84 6.60 3.26
N LEU A 3 0.72 5.87 3.26
CA LEU A 3 0.01 5.51 2.03
C LEU A 3 -1.04 6.56 1.65
N ALA A 4 -1.53 7.37 2.59
CA ALA A 4 -2.34 8.57 2.32
C ALA A 4 -1.66 9.50 1.30
N VAL A 5 -0.39 9.81 1.55
CA VAL A 5 0.39 10.67 0.66
C VAL A 5 0.52 10.04 -0.73
N VAL A 6 0.71 8.72 -0.79
CA VAL A 6 0.82 7.99 -2.06
C VAL A 6 -0.51 7.99 -2.82
N ASP A 7 -1.65 7.80 -2.15
CA ASP A 7 -2.97 7.85 -2.77
C ASP A 7 -3.26 9.23 -3.39
N HIS A 8 -2.78 10.30 -2.76
CA HIS A 8 -2.99 11.67 -3.25
C HIS A 8 -2.00 12.13 -4.32
N MET A 9 -0.79 11.54 -4.40
CA MET A 9 0.28 12.04 -5.27
C MET A 9 0.55 11.16 -6.50
N CYS A 10 0.15 9.89 -6.48
CA CYS A 10 0.56 8.91 -7.49
C CYS A 10 -0.61 8.07 -8.00
N ASP A 11 -0.62 7.73 -9.29
CA ASP A 11 -1.59 6.79 -9.85
C ASP A 11 -1.26 5.33 -9.49
N ARG A 12 0.03 5.02 -9.33
CA ARG A 12 0.57 3.68 -9.07
C ARG A 12 1.76 3.74 -8.14
N PHE A 13 1.95 2.68 -7.37
CA PHE A 13 3.08 2.53 -6.46
C PHE A 13 3.67 1.12 -6.52
N ALA A 14 4.97 1.02 -6.21
CA ALA A 14 5.67 -0.25 -6.10
C ALA A 14 5.93 -0.57 -4.63
N VAL A 15 5.58 -1.80 -4.22
CA VAL A 15 5.98 -2.35 -2.93
C VAL A 15 7.27 -3.12 -3.11
N MET A 16 8.27 -2.78 -2.29
CA MET A 16 9.57 -3.43 -2.30
C MET A 16 9.80 -4.18 -1.00
N LEU A 17 10.41 -5.36 -1.11
CA LEU A 17 10.89 -6.15 0.01
C LEU A 17 12.31 -6.61 -0.29
N ARG A 18 13.25 -6.33 0.63
CA ARG A 18 14.66 -6.75 0.53
C ARG A 18 15.36 -6.33 -0.78
N GLY A 19 15.00 -5.17 -1.31
CA GLY A 19 15.61 -4.61 -2.52
C GLY A 19 14.98 -5.11 -3.83
N GLU A 20 13.94 -5.95 -3.76
CA GLU A 20 13.20 -6.42 -4.93
C GLU A 20 11.80 -5.82 -4.95
N ILE A 21 11.30 -5.51 -6.16
CA ILE A 21 9.91 -5.10 -6.35
C ILE A 21 9.05 -6.35 -6.26
N THR A 22 8.23 -6.42 -5.22
CA THR A 22 7.35 -7.56 -4.97
C THR A 22 6.01 -7.38 -5.66
N GLU A 23 5.50 -6.15 -5.71
CA GLU A 23 4.21 -5.86 -6.33
C GLU A 23 4.16 -4.41 -6.85
N ILE A 24 3.41 -4.18 -7.93
CA ILE A 24 3.10 -2.83 -8.41
C ILE A 24 1.59 -2.71 -8.44
N LEU A 25 1.06 -1.77 -7.67
CA LEU A 25 -0.37 -1.61 -7.43
C LEU A 25 -0.86 -0.24 -7.90
N PRO A 26 -2.11 -0.15 -8.36
CA PRO A 26 -2.77 1.14 -8.54
C PRO A 26 -3.14 1.73 -7.17
N ARG A 27 -3.27 3.05 -7.04
CA ARG A 27 -3.61 3.70 -5.76
C ARG A 27 -4.93 3.19 -5.17
N GLU A 28 -5.88 2.76 -6.01
CA GLU A 28 -7.16 2.17 -5.60
C GLU A 28 -7.01 0.86 -4.82
N ALA A 29 -5.83 0.23 -4.87
CA ALA A 29 -5.53 -0.96 -4.08
C ALA A 29 -5.40 -0.66 -2.58
N ILE A 30 -5.18 0.59 -2.18
CA ILE A 30 -5.03 1.03 -0.78
C ILE A 30 -6.36 0.88 -0.02
N PRO A 31 -7.47 1.57 -0.37
CA PRO A 31 -8.72 1.50 0.38
C PRO A 31 -9.39 0.10 0.35
N GLY A 32 -9.17 -0.67 -0.72
CA GLY A 32 -9.73 -2.02 -0.88
C GLY A 32 -8.81 -3.16 -0.45
N CYS A 33 -7.59 -2.85 0.03
CA CYS A 33 -6.50 -3.81 0.29
C CYS A 33 -6.41 -4.91 -0.81
N GLN A 34 -6.28 -4.48 -2.07
CA GLN A 34 -6.25 -5.37 -3.24
C GLN A 34 -4.88 -6.05 -3.45
N ALA A 35 -3.95 -5.86 -2.50
CA ALA A 35 -2.64 -6.46 -2.56
C ALA A 35 -2.72 -7.99 -2.51
N THR A 36 -1.95 -8.65 -3.36
CA THR A 36 -1.93 -10.12 -3.45
C THR A 36 -0.82 -10.71 -2.59
N HIS A 37 0.30 -10.02 -2.48
CA HIS A 37 1.43 -10.47 -1.69
C HIS A 37 1.16 -10.25 -0.18
N PRO A 38 1.43 -11.25 0.70
CA PRO A 38 1.17 -11.14 2.14
C PRO A 38 1.81 -9.92 2.78
N TYR A 39 3.09 -9.65 2.47
CA TYR A 39 3.81 -8.47 2.95
C TYR A 39 3.15 -7.15 2.53
N SER A 40 2.67 -7.06 1.29
CA SER A 40 2.00 -5.85 0.79
C SER A 40 0.68 -5.62 1.53
N ARG A 41 -0.07 -6.69 1.86
CA ARG A 41 -1.30 -6.60 2.65
C ARG A 41 -1.03 -6.13 4.08
N GLU A 42 0.02 -6.67 4.72
CA GLU A 42 0.44 -6.25 6.06
C GLU A 42 0.87 -4.78 6.06
N LEU A 43 1.64 -4.36 5.06
CA LEU A 43 2.09 -2.97 4.92
C LEU A 43 0.89 -2.02 4.72
N ILE A 44 -0.04 -2.35 3.82
CA ILE A 44 -1.24 -1.54 3.59
C ILE A 44 -2.12 -1.48 4.84
N GLY A 45 -2.35 -2.63 5.49
CA GLY A 45 -3.14 -2.70 6.73
C GLY A 45 -2.53 -1.83 7.83
N ALA A 46 -1.23 -1.98 8.09
CA ALA A 46 -0.52 -1.18 9.09
C ALA A 46 -0.61 0.33 8.77
N SER A 47 -0.48 0.74 7.51
CA SER A 47 -0.61 2.14 7.13
C SER A 47 -2.02 2.68 7.35
N LEU A 48 -3.08 1.92 7.02
CA LEU A 48 -4.47 2.33 7.25
C LEU A 48 -4.83 2.44 8.74
N GLU A 49 -4.28 1.56 9.59
CA GLU A 49 -4.47 1.62 11.04
C GLU A 49 -3.96 2.94 11.66
N TYR A 50 -2.89 3.54 11.10
CA TYR A 50 -2.39 4.84 11.53
C TYR A 50 -3.26 6.02 11.07
N GLU A 51 -4.07 5.84 10.03
CA GLU A 51 -4.90 6.90 9.43
C GLU A 51 -6.30 7.02 10.06
N GLY A 52 -6.64 6.17 11.03
CA GLY A 52 -7.78 6.41 11.93
C GLY A 52 -9.16 6.40 11.26
N THR A 53 -9.40 5.48 10.33
CA THR A 53 -10.78 5.16 9.90
C THR A 53 -11.13 3.75 10.36
N VAL A 54 -11.84 3.69 11.48
CA VAL A 54 -12.64 2.54 11.93
C VAL A 54 -14.04 2.67 11.34
#